data_AF-A0A7Z9G9U4-F1
#
_entry.id   AF-A0A7Z9G9U4-F1
#
_cell.length_a   1.000
_cell.length_b   1.000
_cell.length_c   1.000
_cell.angle_alpha   90.00
_cell.angle_beta   90.00
_cell.angle_gamma   90.00
#
_symmetry.space_group_name_H-M   'P 1'
#
loop_
_entity.id
_entity.type
_entity.pdbx_description
1 polymer ?
#
loop_
_entity_poly.entity_id
_entity_poly.type
_entity_poly.pdbx_seq_one_letter_code
_entity_poly.pdbx_strand_id
1 'polypeptide(L)'
;MSDWEDGFAAGFHKAHGTPKSSSRGVPSKPRSTPKKKAKKMSKDGYHAKYGRAFKRLAPKNKKKDGAWKKDGFKRTAAAARRVAKK
;
A
#
# COMPACT_ATOMS: atom_id res chain seq x y z
N MET A 1 -30.84 -34.26 -10.18
CA MET A 1 -29.83 -33.54 -9.37
C MET A 1 -29.08 -32.54 -10.26
N SER A 2 -29.81 -31.66 -10.95
CA SER A 2 -29.22 -30.83 -12.03
C SER A 2 -29.58 -29.35 -11.93
N ASP A 3 -30.59 -29.00 -11.12
CA ASP A 3 -31.10 -27.62 -11.00
C ASP A 3 -30.23 -26.70 -10.11
N TRP A 4 -29.31 -27.27 -9.32
CA TRP A 4 -28.46 -26.51 -8.40
C TRP A 4 -27.16 -26.00 -9.05
N GLU A 5 -26.61 -26.73 -10.02
CA GLU A 5 -25.39 -26.33 -10.75
C GLU A 5 -25.67 -25.21 -11.77
N ASP A 6 -26.84 -25.22 -12.43
CA ASP A 6 -27.20 -24.24 -13.46
C ASP A 6 -27.39 -22.82 -12.87
N GLY A 7 -27.91 -22.72 -11.64
CA GLY A 7 -28.05 -21.43 -10.94
C GLY A 7 -26.72 -20.81 -10.52
N PHE A 8 -25.76 -21.63 -10.09
CA PHE A 8 -24.41 -21.18 -9.71
C PHE A 8 -23.60 -20.74 -10.93
N ALA A 9 -23.64 -21.52 -12.01
CA ALA A 9 -22.98 -21.19 -13.26
C ALA A 9 -23.53 -19.89 -13.87
N ALA A 10 -24.85 -19.69 -13.88
CA ALA A 10 -25.47 -18.47 -14.38
C ALA A 10 -25.08 -17.21 -13.56
N GLY A 11 -25.03 -17.32 -12.23
CA GLY A 11 -24.59 -16.24 -11.35
C GLY A 11 -23.11 -15.88 -11.52
N PHE A 12 -22.26 -16.90 -11.63
CA PHE A 12 -20.82 -16.75 -11.81
C PHE A 12 -20.46 -16.15 -13.18
N HIS A 13 -21.11 -16.61 -14.25
CA HIS A 13 -20.90 -16.08 -15.60
C HIS A 13 -21.37 -14.63 -15.76
N LYS A 14 -22.42 -14.21 -15.02
CA LYS A 14 -22.92 -12.84 -15.03
C LYS A 14 -22.01 -11.87 -14.27
N ALA A 15 -21.31 -12.35 -13.23
CA ALA A 15 -20.36 -11.56 -12.46
C ALA A 15 -18.95 -11.49 -13.10
N HIS A 16 -18.49 -12.57 -13.74
CA HIS A 16 -17.11 -12.71 -14.20
C HIS A 16 -16.91 -12.71 -15.72
N GLY A 17 -18.00 -12.76 -16.51
CA GLY A 17 -17.95 -12.84 -17.97
C GLY A 17 -17.39 -14.18 -18.48
N THR A 18 -17.77 -14.60 -19.69
CA THR A 18 -17.24 -15.82 -20.30
C THR A 18 -15.76 -15.62 -20.69
N PRO A 19 -14.84 -16.54 -20.35
CA PRO A 19 -13.47 -16.46 -20.86
C PRO A 19 -13.50 -16.71 -22.37
N LYS A 20 -13.27 -15.65 -23.16
CA LYS A 20 -13.11 -15.77 -24.61
C LYS A 20 -11.89 -16.65 -24.91
N SER A 21 -12.20 -17.74 -25.61
CA SER A 21 -11.32 -18.70 -26.30
C SER A 21 -9.87 -18.23 -26.56
N SER A 22 -8.93 -19.09 -26.17
CA SER A 22 -7.50 -18.95 -26.37
C SER A 22 -7.12 -19.03 -27.84
N SER A 23 -6.74 -17.90 -28.44
CA SER A 23 -5.76 -17.90 -29.53
C SER A 23 -4.37 -17.68 -28.95
N ARG A 24 -3.46 -18.63 -29.20
CA ARG A 24 -2.06 -18.54 -28.83
C ARG A 24 -1.43 -17.39 -29.64
N GLY A 25 -1.25 -16.24 -29.00
CA GLY A 25 -0.61 -15.08 -29.62
C GLY A 25 0.25 -14.37 -28.59
N VAL A 26 1.57 -14.49 -28.74
CA VAL A 26 2.68 -13.62 -28.28
C VAL A 26 2.59 -13.08 -26.84
N PRO A 27 3.62 -13.25 -25.97
CA PRO A 27 3.65 -12.56 -24.69
C PRO A 27 3.74 -11.04 -24.92
N SER A 28 2.60 -10.38 -25.02
CA SER A 28 2.52 -8.93 -25.07
C SER A 28 2.95 -8.42 -23.70
N LYS A 29 4.15 -7.84 -23.66
CA LYS A 29 4.72 -7.15 -22.49
C LYS A 29 3.60 -6.27 -21.89
N PRO A 30 3.30 -6.35 -20.58
CA PRO A 30 2.19 -5.61 -20.02
C PRO A 30 2.40 -4.14 -20.35
N ARG A 31 1.47 -3.58 -21.13
CA ARG A 31 1.48 -2.18 -21.53
C ARG A 31 1.56 -1.38 -20.24
N SER A 32 2.72 -0.77 -19.99
CA SER A 32 2.99 0.07 -18.83
C SER A 32 1.91 1.14 -18.79
N THR A 33 0.87 0.93 -17.99
CA THR A 33 -0.09 1.98 -17.70
C THR A 33 0.72 3.12 -17.07
N PRO A 34 0.60 4.37 -17.56
CA PRO A 34 1.34 5.46 -16.96
C PRO A 34 0.89 5.57 -15.50
N LYS A 35 1.74 5.12 -14.57
CA LYS A 35 1.52 5.25 -13.14
C LYS A 35 1.25 6.73 -12.91
N LYS A 36 0.03 7.09 -12.49
CA LYS A 36 -0.32 8.48 -12.15
C LYS A 36 0.81 9.01 -11.26
N LYS A 37 1.49 10.08 -11.73
CA LYS A 37 2.59 10.68 -10.99
C LYS A 37 2.07 10.96 -9.58
N ALA A 38 2.69 10.35 -8.57
CA ALA A 38 2.28 10.53 -7.19
C ALA A 38 2.26 12.03 -6.91
N LYS A 39 1.08 12.57 -6.57
CA LYS A 39 0.90 14.00 -6.29
C LYS A 39 1.91 14.35 -5.19
N LYS A 40 2.87 15.25 -5.47
CA LYS A 40 3.85 15.68 -4.47
C LYS A 40 3.06 16.21 -3.28
N MET A 41 3.20 15.56 -2.13
CA MET A 41 2.63 16.06 -0.88
C MET A 41 3.24 17.43 -0.56
N SER A 42 2.41 18.33 -0.04
CA SER A 42 2.86 19.65 0.40
C SER A 42 4.00 19.52 1.41
N LYS A 43 5.05 20.34 1.25
CA LYS A 43 6.24 20.33 2.12
C LYS A 43 5.90 20.69 3.57
N ASP A 44 4.81 21.43 3.78
CA ASP A 44 4.39 21.97 5.07
C ASP A 44 3.23 21.19 5.70
N GLY A 45 2.75 20.13 5.03
CA GLY A 45 1.70 19.27 5.56
C GLY A 45 2.13 18.50 6.81
N TYR A 46 1.15 18.10 7.62
CA TYR A 46 1.36 17.29 8.83
C TYR A 46 2.27 16.08 8.60
N HIS A 47 2.05 15.34 7.50
CA HIS A 47 2.84 14.15 7.16
C HIS A 47 4.31 14.48 6.88
N ALA A 48 4.59 15.62 6.25
CA ALA A 48 5.96 16.07 5.98
C ALA A 48 6.65 16.50 7.29
N LYS A 49 5.97 17.27 8.15
CA LYS A 49 6.46 17.63 9.48
C LYS A 49 6.74 16.39 10.34
N TYR A 50 5.80 15.46 10.38
CA TYR A 50 5.94 14.18 11.09
C TYR A 50 7.13 13.37 10.59
N GLY A 51 7.25 13.18 9.27
CA GLY A 51 8.35 12.41 8.68
C GLY A 51 9.73 13.02 8.98
N ARG A 52 9.85 14.35 8.94
CA ARG A 52 11.08 15.06 9.32
C ARG A 52 11.41 14.87 10.80
N ALA A 53 10.43 15.04 11.69
CA ALA A 53 10.62 14.86 13.13
C ALA A 53 11.00 13.41 13.47
N PHE A 54 10.35 12.43 12.85
CA PHE A 54 10.63 11.02 13.07
C PHE A 54 12.06 10.65 12.66
N LYS A 55 12.54 11.12 11.50
CA LYS A 55 13.93 10.88 11.05
C LYS A 55 14.97 11.47 12.01
N ARG A 56 14.69 12.64 12.59
CA ARG A 56 15.58 13.28 13.59
C ARG A 56 15.61 12.52 14.92
N LEU A 57 14.51 11.90 15.32
CA LEU A 57 14.36 11.22 16.62
C LEU A 57 14.74 9.74 16.57
N ALA A 58 14.58 9.08 15.41
CA ALA A 58 14.88 7.67 15.21
C ALA A 58 16.28 7.23 15.68
N PRO A 59 17.39 7.91 15.35
CA PRO A 59 18.73 7.45 15.76
C PRO A 59 18.93 7.44 17.29
N LYS A 60 18.19 8.25 18.05
CA LYS A 60 18.29 8.27 19.53
C LYS A 60 17.73 6.99 20.16
N ASN A 61 16.69 6.42 19.54
CA ASN A 61 15.94 5.28 20.07
C ASN A 61 16.23 3.97 19.34
N LYS A 62 17.03 4.01 18.27
CA LYS A 62 17.56 2.82 17.60
C LYS A 62 18.88 2.37 18.22
N LYS A 63 19.14 1.07 18.14
CA LYS A 63 20.42 0.43 18.43
C LYS A 63 21.33 0.52 17.19
N LYS A 64 22.61 0.21 17.36
CA LYS A 64 23.57 0.16 16.24
C LYS A 64 23.15 -0.87 15.18
N ASP A 65 22.54 -1.97 15.61
CA ASP A 65 22.02 -3.05 14.74
C ASP A 65 20.72 -2.66 13.99
N GLY A 66 20.25 -1.42 14.10
CA GLY A 66 19.02 -0.94 13.48
C GLY A 66 17.72 -1.34 14.21
N ALA A 67 17.81 -2.28 15.16
CA ALA A 67 16.72 -2.64 16.06
C ALA A 67 16.31 -1.47 16.97
N TRP A 68 15.05 -1.45 17.40
CA TRP A 68 14.57 -0.45 18.35
C TRP A 68 14.93 -0.84 19.79
N LYS A 69 15.21 0.14 20.64
CA LYS A 69 15.19 -0.04 22.11
C LYS A 69 13.78 -0.44 22.55
N LYS A 70 13.62 -0.95 23.78
CA LYS A 70 12.29 -1.30 24.34
C LYS A 70 11.33 -0.11 24.20
N ASP A 71 10.21 -0.30 23.51
CA ASP A 71 9.24 0.76 23.17
C ASP A 71 9.82 1.99 22.44
N GLY A 72 11.01 1.88 21.86
CA GLY A 72 11.72 2.98 21.20
C GLY A 72 10.93 3.54 20.02
N PHE A 73 10.28 2.68 19.24
CA PHE A 73 9.40 3.11 18.14
C PHE A 73 8.21 3.92 18.65
N LYS A 74 7.50 3.42 19.68
CA LYS A 74 6.33 4.10 20.27
C LYS A 74 6.70 5.48 20.79
N ARG A 75 7.80 5.58 21.54
CA ARG A 75 8.32 6.86 22.06
C ARG A 75 8.67 7.83 20.93
N THR A 76 9.33 7.33 19.88
CA THR A 76 9.71 8.15 18.71
C THR A 76 8.48 8.65 17.95
N ALA A 77 7.50 7.78 17.71
CA ALA A 77 6.25 8.12 17.03
C ALA A 77 5.43 9.14 17.82
N ALA A 78 5.29 8.95 19.14
CA ALA A 78 4.60 9.89 20.01
C ALA A 78 5.26 11.28 20.01
N ALA A 79 6.59 11.34 20.16
CA ALA A 79 7.33 12.59 20.10
C ALA A 79 7.23 13.27 18.73
N ALA A 80 7.33 12.50 17.63
CA ALA A 80 7.18 13.05 16.28
C ALA A 80 5.78 13.62 16.03
N ARG A 81 4.72 12.99 16.54
CA ARG A 81 3.34 13.51 16.45
C ARG A 81 3.18 14.82 17.24
N ARG A 82 3.77 14.93 18.42
CA ARG A 82 3.74 16.19 19.21
C ARG A 82 4.41 17.33 18.45
N VAL A 83 5.55 17.07 17.80
CA VAL A 83 6.24 18.07 16.98
C VAL A 83 5.44 18.44 15.74
N ALA A 84 4.79 17.47 15.08
CA ALA A 84 4.03 17.72 13.85
C ALA A 84 2.71 18.47 14.07
N LYS A 85 2.13 18.39 15.28
CA LYS A 85 0.95 19.15 15.68
C LYS A 85 1.26 20.61 16.07
N LYS A 86 2.53 20.92 16.32
CA LYS A 86 3.01 22.28 16.59
C LYS A 86 3.25 23.02 15.28
#